data_AF-A0A6L3FAF1-F1
#
_entry.id   AF-A0A6L3FAF1-F1
#
_cell.length_a   1.000
_cell.length_b   1.000
_cell.length_c   1.000
_cell.angle_alpha   90.00
_cell.angle_beta   90.00
_cell.angle_gamma   90.00
#
_symmetry.space_group_name_H-M   'P 1'
#
loop_
_entity.id
_entity.type
_entity.pdbx_description
1 polymer ?
#
loop_
_entity_poly.entity_id
_entity_poly.type
_entity_poly.pdbx_seq_one_letter_code
_entity_poly.pdbx_strand_id
1 'polypeptide(L)' 'MPEMGGINLYNAIREKYPDVKIILMSGYAQQLNKSQLPLEKLSWLKKPFTIEKLTRTLHNAIKSQS' A
#
# COMPACT_ATOMS: atom_id res chain seq x y z
N MET A 1 -3.68 3.24 -12.75
CA MET A 1 -3.44 2.53 -14.02
C MET A 1 -4.79 2.32 -14.66
N PRO A 2 -4.97 2.67 -15.94
CA PRO A 2 -6.27 2.56 -16.62
C PRO A 2 -6.74 1.10 -16.79
N GLU A 3 -5.83 0.12 -16.82
CA GLU A 3 -6.19 -1.28 -17.10
C GLU A 3 -6.23 -2.20 -15.86
N MET A 4 -5.49 -1.89 -14.80
CA MET A 4 -5.45 -2.70 -13.57
C MET A 4 -5.67 -1.83 -12.34
N GLY A 5 -6.68 -2.18 -11.53
CA GLY A 5 -6.96 -1.55 -10.24
C GLY A 5 -5.89 -1.89 -9.19
N GLY A 6 -5.71 -1.00 -8.21
CA GLY A 6 -4.71 -1.18 -7.15
C GLY A 6 -4.90 -2.44 -6.30
N ILE A 7 -6.15 -2.94 -6.17
CA ILE A 7 -6.46 -4.20 -5.47
C ILE A 7 -5.95 -5.41 -6.26
N ASN A 8 -6.22 -5.46 -7.57
CA ASN A 8 -5.80 -6.58 -8.42
C ASN A 8 -4.28 -6.67 -8.45
N LEU A 9 -3.60 -5.53 -8.54
CA LEU A 9 -2.14 -5.47 -8.45
C LEU A 9 -1.63 -5.95 -7.10
N TYR A 10 -2.27 -5.52 -5.99
CA TYR A 10 -1.91 -6.00 -4.66
C TYR A 10 -2.01 -7.52 -4.55
N ASN A 11 -3.12 -8.10 -5.02
CA ASN A 11 -3.33 -9.55 -4.97
C ASN A 11 -2.30 -10.30 -5.80
N ALA A 12 -2.05 -9.86 -7.05
CA ALA A 12 -1.05 -10.48 -7.92
C ALA A 12 0.38 -10.40 -7.34
N ILE A 13 0.74 -9.28 -6.72
CA ILE A 13 2.03 -9.14 -6.04
C ILE A 13 2.11 -10.07 -4.83
N ARG A 14 1.05 -10.17 -4.00
CA ARG A 14 1.05 -11.04 -2.82
C ARG A 14 1.11 -12.52 -3.16
N GLU A 15 0.47 -12.93 -4.26
CA GLU A 15 0.55 -14.30 -4.76
C GLU A 15 1.99 -14.65 -5.18
N LYS A 16 2.68 -13.73 -5.86
CA LYS A 16 4.03 -13.97 -6.39
C LYS A 16 5.15 -13.70 -5.38
N TYR A 17 4.95 -12.75 -4.48
CA TYR A 17 5.94 -12.23 -3.53
C TYR A 17 5.26 -12.00 -2.16
N PRO A 18 5.02 -13.05 -1.38
CA PRO A 18 4.26 -12.94 -0.12
C PRO A 18 4.92 -12.00 0.90
N ASP A 19 6.25 -11.93 0.93
CA ASP A 19 7.02 -11.16 1.92
C ASP A 19 7.33 -9.72 1.50
N VAL A 20 7.01 -9.33 0.26
CA VAL A 20 7.32 -7.98 -0.20
C VAL A 20 6.48 -6.94 0.54
N LYS A 21 7.10 -5.84 0.92
CA LYS A 21 6.42 -4.74 1.59
C LYS A 21 5.70 -3.89 0.55
N ILE A 22 4.40 -3.69 0.73
CA ILE A 22 3.56 -2.93 -0.20
C ILE A 22 3.04 -1.68 0.51
N ILE A 23 3.27 -0.53 -0.11
CA ILE A 23 2.70 0.76 0.30
C ILE A 23 1.70 1.16 -0.77
N LEU A 24 0.44 1.31 -0.38
CA LEU A 24 -0.63 1.73 -1.28
C LEU A 24 -0.74 3.24 -1.32
N MET A 25 -0.61 3.81 -2.52
CA MET A 25 -0.66 5.25 -2.76
C MET A 25 -2.02 5.63 -3.36
N SER A 26 -3.00 5.99 -2.54
CA SER A 26 -4.36 6.29 -3.03
C SER A 26 -4.81 7.72 -2.70
N GLY A 27 -5.42 8.40 -3.68
CA GLY A 27 -6.23 9.60 -3.47
C GLY A 27 -7.67 9.29 -3.03
N TYR A 28 -8.11 8.05 -3.25
CA TYR A 28 -9.49 7.57 -3.02
C TYR A 28 -9.51 6.36 -2.07
N ALA A 29 -8.67 6.39 -1.02
CA ALA A 29 -8.58 5.30 -0.04
C ALA A 29 -9.94 4.91 0.57
N GLN A 30 -10.92 5.82 0.54
CA GLN A 30 -12.28 5.61 1.02
C GLN A 30 -13.09 4.59 0.20
N GLN A 31 -12.72 4.28 -1.05
CA GLN A 31 -13.44 3.31 -1.88
C GLN A 31 -12.93 1.87 -1.72
N LEU A 32 -11.88 1.65 -0.93
CA LEU A 32 -11.29 0.33 -0.73
C LEU A 32 -11.93 -0.32 0.51
N ASN A 33 -12.68 -1.41 0.30
CA ASN A 33 -13.36 -2.11 1.37
C ASN A 33 -12.40 -3.03 2.15
N LYS A 34 -12.58 -3.12 3.48
CA LYS A 34 -11.85 -4.08 4.35
C LYS A 34 -11.99 -5.53 3.89
N SER A 35 -13.06 -5.86 3.18
CA SER A 35 -13.31 -7.19 2.61
C SER A 35 -12.34 -7.57 1.49
N GLN A 36 -11.72 -6.60 0.82
CA GLN A 36 -10.85 -6.83 -0.35
C GLN A 36 -9.37 -6.72 -0.01
N LEU A 37 -9.03 -6.03 1.08
CA LEU A 37 -7.66 -5.77 1.49
C LEU A 37 -7.58 -5.76 3.02
N PRO A 38 -6.54 -6.36 3.63
CA PRO A 38 -6.30 -6.26 5.07
C PRO A 38 -5.81 -4.84 5.42
N LEU A 39 -6.71 -3.85 5.40
CA LEU A 39 -6.38 -2.42 5.49
C LEU A 39 -5.52 -2.08 6.73
N GLU A 40 -5.67 -2.84 7.81
CA GLU A 40 -4.96 -2.65 9.09
C GLU A 40 -3.50 -3.09 9.04
N LYS A 41 -3.14 -4.00 8.12
CA LYS A 41 -1.77 -4.47 7.91
C LYS A 41 -1.07 -3.76 6.76
N LEU A 42 -1.77 -2.85 6.08
CA LEU A 42 -1.26 -2.16 4.90
C LEU A 42 -0.74 -0.77 5.25
N SER A 43 0.41 -0.43 4.66
CA SER A 43 0.94 0.92 4.72
C SER A 43 0.28 1.78 3.65
N TRP A 44 -0.18 2.97 4.03
CA TRP A 44 -0.89 3.90 3.14
C TRP A 44 -0.13 5.20 2.97
N LEU A 45 -0.15 5.74 1.76
CA LEU A 45 0.37 7.06 1.46
C LEU A 45 -0.67 7.85 0.65
N LYS A 46 -1.42 8.71 1.35
CA LYS A 46 -2.47 9.54 0.74
C LYS A 46 -1.86 10.61 -0.16
N LYS A 47 -2.45 10.82 -1.35
CA LYS A 47 -2.08 11.91 -2.25
C LYS A 47 -2.89 13.19 -1.96
N PRO A 48 -2.33 14.40 -2.17
CA PRO A 48 -0.90 14.66 -2.36
C PRO A 48 -0.11 14.40 -1.06
N PHE A 49 1.18 14.10 -1.18
CA PHE A 49 2.08 13.90 -0.04
C PHE A 49 3.39 14.67 -0.23
N THR A 50 4.06 14.97 0.87
CA THR A 50 5.40 15.57 0.88
C THR A 50 6.49 14.49 0.81
N ILE A 51 7.70 14.89 0.40
CA ILE A 51 8.87 14.00 0.44
C ILE A 51 9.14 13.50 1.85
N GLU A 52 9.00 14.35 2.87
CA GLU A 52 9.16 13.94 4.27
C GLU A 52 8.18 12.81 4.64
N LYS A 53 6.92 12.92 4.22
CA LYS A 53 5.90 11.90 4.48
C LYS A 53 6.22 10.59 3.76
N LEU A 54 6.70 10.66 2.52
CA LEU A 54 7.18 9.49 1.78
C LEU A 54 8.35 8.81 2.51
N THR A 55 9.38 9.55 2.89
CA THR A 55 10.56 9.03 3.58
C THR A 55 10.17 8.37 4.90
N ARG A 56 9.31 9.00 5.70
CA ARG A 56 8.82 8.43 6.96
C ARG A 56 8.04 7.12 6.74
N THR A 57 7.15 7.07 5.75
CA THR A 57 6.40 5.85 5.42
C THR A 57 7.34 4.72 4.95
N LEU A 58 8.36 5.03 4.14
CA LEU A 58 9.36 4.05 3.70
C LEU A 58 10.18 3.51 4.87
N HIS A 59 10.69 4.40 5.73
CA HIS A 59 11.44 4.01 6.93
C HIS A 59 10.61 3.09 7.84
N ASN A 60 9.33 3.43 8.07
CA ASN A 60 8.44 2.62 8.89
C ASN A 60 8.17 1.25 8.28
N ALA A 61 7.91 1.19 6.97
CA ALA A 61 7.72 -0.08 6.27
C ALA A 61 8.96 -0.97 6.42
N ILE A 62 10.16 -0.40 6.27
CA ILE A 62 11.42 -1.17 6.37
C ILE A 62 11.70 -1.60 7.82
N LYS A 63 11.46 -0.74 8.82
CA LYS A 63 11.77 -1.00 10.24
C LYS A 63 10.95 -2.09 10.91
N SER A 64 9.80 -2.52 10.38
CA SER A 64 9.00 -3.62 10.96
C SER A 64 9.68 -5.00 10.91
N GLN A 65 10.99 -5.08 10.68
CA GLN A 65 11.84 -6.24 10.95
C GLN A 65 12.80 -5.89 12.09
N SER A 66 12.33 -6.03 13.33
CA SER A 66 13.14 -6.14 14.54
C SER A 66 12.34 -6.91 15.57
#